data_AF-A0A2E3WUZ8-F1
#
_entry.id   AF-A0A2E3WUZ8-F1
#
_cell.length_a   1.000
_cell.length_b   1.000
_cell.length_c   1.000
_cell.angle_alpha   90.00
_cell.angle_beta   90.00
_cell.angle_gamma   90.00
#
_symmetry.space_group_name_H-M   'P 1'
#
loop_
_entity.id
_entity.type
_entity.pdbx_description
1 polymer ?
#
loop_
_entity_poly.entity_id
_entity_poly.type
_entity_poly.pdbx_seq_one_letter_code
_entity_poly.pdbx_strand_id
1 'polypeptide(L)'
;MKHLLALVFGLLYLPAAHAIVDMRSANFSDTWTDIIVPGSGYDLRIRRTYSSRSLFNGMFGFGWCSDFETKLEITAENNLLLTECGGGAEITFRLGGNGGGKVSTTIESILKEVKKRNAKLTTKDINRLREDLRKDQYLRMALARKLDLGGKIQKGKVYRANGVETENIVLKKNTYIRTLAD
;
A
#
# COMPACT_ATOMS: atom_id res chain seq x y z
N MET A 1 39.63 -37.42 17.91
CA MET A 1 38.39 -38.24 17.81
C MET A 1 37.29 -37.80 18.76
N LYS A 2 37.52 -37.65 20.09
CA LYS A 2 36.48 -37.24 21.05
C LYS A 2 35.82 -35.89 20.72
N HIS A 3 36.59 -34.89 20.30
CA HIS A 3 36.05 -33.58 19.88
C HIS A 3 35.29 -33.61 18.55
N LEU A 4 35.65 -34.53 17.64
CA LEU A 4 34.94 -34.72 16.37
C LEU A 4 33.57 -35.37 16.62
N LEU A 5 33.51 -36.34 17.54
CA LEU A 5 32.27 -37.00 17.93
C LEU A 5 31.31 -36.03 18.64
N ALA A 6 31.84 -35.17 19.53
CA ALA A 6 31.06 -34.12 20.19
C ALA A 6 30.52 -33.08 19.19
N LEU A 7 31.28 -32.72 18.15
CA LEU A 7 30.84 -31.79 17.11
C LEU A 7 29.71 -32.39 16.25
N VAL A 8 29.82 -33.66 15.87
CA VAL A 8 28.77 -34.38 15.12
C VAL A 8 27.49 -34.52 15.97
N PHE A 9 27.62 -34.80 17.27
CA PHE A 9 26.46 -34.86 18.16
C PHE A 9 25.81 -33.48 18.35
N GLY A 10 26.59 -32.40 18.39
CA GLY A 10 26.07 -31.03 18.45
C GLY A 10 25.29 -30.61 17.19
N LEU A 11 25.72 -31.04 16.00
CA LEU A 11 25.05 -30.76 14.73
C LEU A 11 23.69 -31.47 14.59
N LEU A 12 23.51 -32.62 15.26
CA LEU A 12 22.25 -33.37 15.25
C LEU A 12 21.16 -32.75 16.16
N TYR A 13 21.52 -31.78 17.01
CA TYR A 13 20.59 -31.10 17.93
C TYR A 13 20.18 -29.70 17.46
N LEU A 14 20.47 -29.32 16.22
CA LEU A 14 19.98 -28.04 15.68
C LEU A 14 18.46 -28.11 15.49
N PRO A 15 17.67 -27.27 16.19
CA PRO A 15 16.23 -27.24 15.98
C PRO A 15 15.94 -26.81 14.54
N ALA A 16 15.06 -27.55 13.85
CA ALA A 16 14.58 -27.14 12.55
C ALA A 16 13.76 -25.85 12.71
N ALA A 17 14.20 -24.76 12.08
CA ALA A 17 13.42 -23.54 12.00
C ALA A 17 12.29 -23.76 10.99
N HIS A 18 11.07 -23.93 11.48
CA HIS A 18 9.89 -24.05 10.63
C HIS A 18 9.46 -22.67 10.16
N ALA A 19 9.50 -22.46 8.84
CA ALA A 19 9.08 -21.24 8.17
C ALA A 19 8.03 -21.61 7.12
N ILE A 20 6.87 -20.95 7.16
CA ILE A 20 5.84 -21.11 6.14
C ILE A 20 6.16 -20.16 5.00
N VAL A 21 6.33 -20.71 3.80
CA VAL A 21 6.59 -19.95 2.57
C VAL A 21 5.46 -20.19 1.59
N ASP A 22 4.88 -19.12 1.06
CA ASP A 22 3.90 -19.21 -0.02
C ASP A 22 4.60 -19.73 -1.29
N MET A 23 4.21 -20.89 -1.80
CA MET A 23 4.83 -21.51 -2.98
C MET A 23 4.49 -20.82 -4.30
N ARG A 24 3.39 -20.07 -4.37
CA ARG A 24 3.00 -19.30 -5.56
C ARG A 24 3.83 -18.03 -5.68
N SER A 25 4.08 -17.34 -4.58
CA SER A 25 4.86 -16.10 -4.57
C SER A 25 6.29 -16.25 -4.07
N ALA A 26 6.72 -17.42 -3.59
CA ALA A 26 7.99 -17.61 -2.88
C ALA A 26 8.22 -16.55 -1.78
N ASN A 27 7.14 -16.14 -1.10
CA ASN A 27 7.20 -15.11 -0.06
C ASN A 27 7.26 -15.80 1.30
N PHE A 28 8.26 -15.45 2.10
CA PHE A 28 8.27 -15.78 3.52
C PHE A 28 7.66 -14.59 4.26
N SER A 29 6.59 -14.84 5.01
CA SER A 29 5.92 -13.81 5.78
C SER A 29 5.48 -14.36 7.13
N ASP A 30 5.65 -13.55 8.16
CA ASP A 30 5.28 -13.91 9.52
C ASP A 30 4.91 -12.64 10.32
N THR A 31 4.09 -12.81 11.35
CA THR A 31 3.50 -11.71 12.12
C THR A 31 3.72 -11.92 13.61
N TRP A 32 4.33 -10.93 14.27
CA TRP A 32 4.58 -10.93 15.71
C TRP A 32 3.82 -9.80 16.36
N THR A 33 3.26 -10.09 17.53
CA THR A 33 2.66 -9.07 18.39
C THR A 33 3.59 -8.85 19.57
N ASP A 34 4.25 -7.70 19.59
CA ASP A 34 5.26 -7.39 20.62
C ASP A 34 4.59 -6.92 21.91
N ILE A 35 3.51 -6.12 21.81
CA ILE A 35 2.79 -5.54 22.95
C ILE A 35 1.28 -5.65 22.71
N ILE A 36 0.55 -6.04 23.74
CA ILE A 36 -0.91 -5.97 23.82
C ILE A 36 -1.28 -5.36 25.16
N VAL A 37 -1.97 -4.21 25.12
CA VAL A 37 -2.56 -3.58 26.30
C VAL A 37 -4.08 -3.63 26.13
N PRO A 38 -4.79 -4.44 26.94
CA PRO A 38 -6.23 -4.59 26.81
C PRO A 38 -6.94 -3.28 27.15
N GLY A 39 -7.91 -2.90 26.31
CA GLY A 39 -8.72 -1.69 26.48
C GLY A 39 -10.21 -2.02 26.60
N SER A 40 -11.03 -1.03 26.98
CA SER A 40 -12.50 -1.17 26.98
C SER A 40 -13.13 -1.19 25.58
N GLY A 41 -12.30 -1.22 24.52
CA GLY A 41 -12.69 -1.19 23.12
C GLY A 41 -11.63 -1.85 22.26
N TYR A 42 -10.91 -1.08 21.44
CA TYR A 42 -9.80 -1.62 20.66
C TYR A 42 -8.54 -1.71 21.51
N ASP A 43 -7.93 -2.89 21.56
CA ASP A 43 -6.67 -3.10 22.28
C ASP A 43 -5.55 -2.31 21.63
N LEU A 44 -4.74 -1.63 22.46
CA LEU A 44 -3.50 -1.06 21.98
C LEU A 44 -2.54 -2.23 21.73
N ARG A 45 -2.31 -2.52 20.45
CA ARG A 45 -1.37 -3.55 20.02
C ARG A 45 -0.26 -2.98 19.16
N ILE A 46 0.97 -3.42 19.43
CA ILE A 46 2.10 -3.23 18.53
C ILE A 46 2.33 -4.56 17.85
N ARG A 47 2.02 -4.60 16.56
CA ARG A 47 2.15 -5.76 15.69
C ARG A 47 3.06 -5.43 14.53
N ARG A 48 3.94 -6.36 14.22
CA ARG A 48 4.89 -6.27 13.11
C ARG A 48 4.70 -7.47 12.20
N THR A 49 4.66 -7.19 10.91
CA THR A 49 4.61 -8.24 9.89
C THR A 49 5.85 -8.13 9.04
N TYR A 50 6.56 -9.24 8.89
CA TYR A 50 7.68 -9.34 7.95
C TYR A 50 7.21 -9.95 6.64
N SER A 51 7.78 -9.49 5.53
CA SER A 51 7.61 -10.09 4.21
C SER A 51 8.92 -10.01 3.45
N SER A 52 9.52 -11.16 3.12
CA SER A 52 10.82 -11.23 2.44
C SER A 52 10.82 -10.59 1.04
N ARG A 53 9.64 -10.46 0.42
CA ARG A 53 9.46 -9.79 -0.88
C ARG A 53 9.08 -8.32 -0.80
N SER A 54 8.92 -7.78 0.41
CA SER A 54 8.56 -6.37 0.56
C SER A 54 9.79 -5.48 0.37
N LEU A 55 9.64 -4.42 -0.43
CA LEU A 55 10.64 -3.35 -0.57
C LEU A 55 10.35 -2.18 0.38
N PHE A 56 9.32 -2.32 1.22
CA PHE A 56 8.95 -1.29 2.19
C PHE A 56 10.02 -1.20 3.29
N ASN A 57 10.40 0.03 3.61
CA ASN A 57 11.32 0.33 4.71
C ASN A 57 10.58 1.21 5.71
N GLY A 58 10.02 0.55 6.72
CA GLY A 58 9.17 1.18 7.71
C GLY A 58 9.88 1.48 9.02
N MET A 59 9.09 1.73 10.05
CA MET A 59 9.56 2.04 11.41
C MET A 59 10.38 0.90 12.04
N PHE A 60 10.20 -0.34 11.58
CA PHE A 60 10.92 -1.52 12.05
C PHE A 60 11.99 -2.01 11.06
N GLY A 61 12.28 -1.22 10.02
CA GLY A 61 13.30 -1.51 9.02
C GLY A 61 12.76 -2.18 7.76
N PHE A 62 13.70 -2.60 6.91
CA PHE A 62 13.42 -3.15 5.59
C PHE A 62 12.67 -4.49 5.66
N GLY A 63 11.61 -4.62 4.88
CA GLY A 63 10.77 -5.82 4.82
C GLY A 63 9.76 -5.94 5.97
N TRP A 64 9.82 -5.02 6.95
CA TRP A 64 8.92 -4.97 8.09
C TRP A 64 7.88 -3.88 7.94
N CYS A 65 6.70 -4.15 8.48
CA CYS A 65 5.57 -3.26 8.39
C CYS A 65 4.74 -3.32 9.70
N SER A 66 4.08 -2.22 10.09
CA SER A 66 3.23 -2.17 11.28
C SER A 66 1.89 -1.49 11.05
N ASP A 67 0.87 -1.83 11.85
CA ASP A 67 -0.47 -1.23 11.82
C ASP A 67 -0.41 0.32 11.92
N PHE A 68 0.57 0.88 12.62
CA PHE A 68 0.80 2.33 12.77
C PHE A 68 1.27 3.04 11.50
N GLU A 69 1.72 2.29 10.50
CA GLU A 69 2.17 2.82 9.21
C GLU A 69 1.04 2.82 8.18
N THR A 70 -0.17 2.44 8.61
CA THR A 70 -1.38 2.52 7.78
C THR A 70 -1.66 3.97 7.43
N LYS A 71 -1.77 4.24 6.12
CA LYS A 71 -2.00 5.58 5.59
C LYS A 71 -3.19 5.60 4.65
N LEU A 72 -3.86 6.75 4.64
CA LEU A 72 -4.95 7.04 3.71
C LEU A 72 -4.55 8.27 2.88
N GLU A 73 -4.45 8.09 1.57
CA GLU A 73 -4.04 9.13 0.63
C GLU A 73 -5.16 9.45 -0.36
N ILE A 74 -5.32 10.72 -0.70
CA ILE A 74 -6.24 11.16 -1.75
C ILE A 74 -5.51 11.07 -3.08
N THR A 75 -6.04 10.31 -4.03
CA THR A 75 -5.47 10.20 -5.37
C THR A 75 -5.86 11.40 -6.23
N ALA A 76 -5.10 11.69 -7.28
CA ALA A 76 -5.40 12.77 -8.22
C ALA A 76 -6.72 12.54 -8.98
N GLU A 77 -7.21 11.30 -9.01
CA GLU A 77 -8.51 10.90 -9.54
C GLU A 77 -9.65 11.05 -8.50
N ASN A 78 -9.46 11.80 -7.42
CA ASN A 78 -10.47 11.98 -6.37
C ASN A 78 -10.92 10.66 -5.69
N ASN A 79 -10.07 9.63 -5.70
CA ASN A 79 -10.31 8.39 -4.97
C ASN A 79 -9.51 8.41 -3.66
N LEU A 80 -9.79 7.46 -2.77
CA LEU A 80 -9.01 7.22 -1.57
C LEU A 80 -8.18 5.96 -1.77
N LEU A 81 -6.88 6.03 -1.51
CA LEU A 81 -5.99 4.88 -1.44
C LEU A 81 -5.65 4.62 0.02
N LEU A 82 -6.10 3.48 0.53
CA LEU A 82 -5.67 2.96 1.81
C LEU A 82 -4.48 2.04 1.57
N THR A 83 -3.36 2.32 2.21
CA THR A 83 -2.22 1.39 2.27
C THR A 83 -2.12 0.90 3.69
N GLU A 84 -2.45 -0.38 3.90
CA GLU A 84 -2.34 -1.02 5.21
C GLU A 84 -0.89 -1.40 5.49
N CYS A 85 -0.49 -1.28 6.75
CA CYS A 85 0.86 -1.61 7.19
C CYS A 85 1.97 -0.74 6.54
N GLY A 86 1.63 0.30 5.76
CA GLY A 86 2.58 1.18 5.06
C GLY A 86 3.03 0.70 3.68
N GLY A 87 3.15 -0.62 3.48
CA GLY A 87 3.46 -1.24 2.18
C GLY A 87 2.83 -2.62 1.97
N GLY A 88 1.78 -2.93 2.75
CA GLY A 88 1.03 -4.17 2.67
C GLY A 88 -0.10 -4.09 1.64
N ALA A 89 -1.30 -4.51 2.05
CA ALA A 89 -2.47 -4.47 1.17
C ALA A 89 -2.85 -3.03 0.81
N GLU A 90 -3.15 -2.82 -0.47
CA GLU A 90 -3.64 -1.54 -0.98
C GLU A 90 -5.08 -1.68 -1.46
N ILE A 91 -5.95 -0.81 -0.95
CA ILE A 91 -7.36 -0.80 -1.28
C ILE A 91 -7.72 0.59 -1.81
N THR A 92 -8.24 0.63 -3.03
CA THR A 92 -8.72 1.88 -3.63
C THR A 92 -10.23 2.02 -3.43
N PHE A 93 -10.65 3.04 -2.71
CA PHE A 93 -12.06 3.37 -2.52
C PHE A 93 -12.51 4.42 -3.53
N ARG A 94 -13.61 4.12 -4.21
CA ARG A 94 -14.16 4.93 -5.29
C ARG A 94 -15.61 5.31 -4.99
N LEU A 95 -16.05 6.46 -5.49
CA LEU A 95 -17.46 6.83 -5.45
C LEU A 95 -18.28 5.84 -6.30
N GLY A 96 -19.35 5.30 -5.73
CA GLY A 96 -20.28 4.42 -6.44
C GLY A 96 -21.00 5.17 -7.57
N GLY A 97 -21.09 4.53 -8.75
CA GLY A 97 -21.74 5.05 -9.96
C GLY A 97 -20.94 6.12 -10.69
N ASN A 98 -20.25 5.75 -11.79
CA ASN A 98 -19.52 6.62 -12.76
C ASN A 98 -18.65 7.79 -12.23
N GLY A 99 -18.49 7.93 -10.92
CA GLY A 99 -17.89 9.07 -10.23
C GLY A 99 -16.50 8.80 -9.66
N GLY A 100 -15.93 7.61 -9.88
CA GLY A 100 -14.50 7.40 -9.72
C GLY A 100 -13.77 8.26 -10.75
N GLY A 101 -12.84 9.12 -10.34
CA GLY A 101 -12.23 10.08 -11.26
C GLY A 101 -11.60 9.38 -12.46
N LYS A 102 -11.78 10.01 -13.62
CA LYS A 102 -11.33 9.47 -14.89
C LYS A 102 -9.81 9.51 -14.94
N VAL A 103 -9.17 8.36 -14.75
CA VAL A 103 -7.72 8.15 -14.91
C VAL A 103 -7.19 8.81 -16.18
N SER A 104 -7.92 8.71 -17.29
CA SER A 104 -7.56 9.35 -18.56
C SER A 104 -7.44 10.88 -18.45
N THR A 105 -8.33 11.54 -17.72
CA THR A 105 -8.30 13.01 -17.55
C THR A 105 -7.11 13.45 -16.71
N THR A 106 -6.79 12.68 -15.67
CA THR A 106 -5.58 12.89 -14.84
C THR A 106 -4.32 12.74 -15.67
N ILE A 107 -4.25 11.70 -16.51
CA ILE A 107 -3.09 11.47 -17.39
C ILE A 107 -2.91 12.63 -18.35
N GLU A 108 -3.96 13.09 -19.03
CA GLU A 108 -3.83 14.24 -19.94
C GLU A 108 -3.42 15.53 -19.22
N SER A 109 -3.87 15.71 -17.97
CA SER A 109 -3.44 16.86 -17.14
C SER A 109 -1.95 16.77 -16.78
N ILE A 110 -1.46 15.58 -16.43
CA ILE A 110 -0.02 15.34 -16.17
C ILE A 110 0.78 15.59 -17.45
N LEU A 111 0.36 15.04 -18.59
CA LEU A 111 1.08 15.19 -19.87
C LEU A 111 1.12 16.65 -20.31
N LYS A 112 0.04 17.42 -20.09
CA LYS A 112 0.00 18.86 -20.36
C LYS A 112 1.05 19.62 -19.55
N GLU A 113 1.13 19.38 -18.24
CA GLU A 113 2.11 20.05 -17.37
C GLU A 113 3.55 19.60 -17.65
N VAL A 114 3.77 18.31 -17.94
CA VAL A 114 5.08 17.80 -18.34
C VAL A 114 5.54 18.43 -19.64
N LYS A 115 4.67 18.52 -20.66
CA LYS A 115 5.00 19.17 -21.94
C LYS A 115 5.27 20.67 -21.78
N LYS A 116 4.53 21.34 -20.90
CA LYS A 116 4.75 22.76 -20.57
C LYS A 116 6.13 23.00 -19.94
N ARG A 117 6.57 22.12 -19.05
CA ARG A 117 7.89 22.22 -18.38
C ARG A 117 9.04 21.74 -19.26
N ASN A 118 8.79 20.80 -20.17
CA ASN A 118 9.79 20.19 -21.05
C ASN A 118 9.33 20.23 -22.52
N ALA A 119 9.50 21.39 -23.17
CA ALA A 119 9.10 21.59 -24.56
C ALA A 119 9.89 20.74 -25.59
N LYS A 120 11.03 20.16 -25.19
CA LYS A 120 11.88 19.32 -26.05
C LYS A 120 11.42 17.86 -26.19
N LEU A 121 10.40 17.44 -25.43
CA LEU A 121 9.92 16.06 -25.48
C LEU A 121 9.28 15.74 -26.83
N THR A 122 9.67 14.60 -27.41
CA THR A 122 9.10 14.14 -28.68
C THR A 122 7.71 13.56 -28.48
N THR A 123 6.91 13.49 -29.55
CA THR A 123 5.60 12.83 -29.52
C THR A 123 5.70 11.36 -29.10
N LYS A 124 6.81 10.69 -29.44
CA LYS A 124 7.10 9.31 -29.04
C LYS A 124 7.26 9.20 -27.52
N ASP A 125 8.00 10.12 -26.92
CA ASP A 125 8.24 10.12 -25.46
C ASP A 125 6.95 10.37 -24.69
N ILE A 126 6.12 11.32 -25.16
CA ILE A 126 4.81 11.60 -24.56
C ILE A 126 3.87 10.40 -24.66
N ASN A 127 3.86 9.70 -25.79
CA ASN A 127 3.04 8.51 -25.96
C ASN A 127 3.51 7.35 -25.07
N ARG A 128 4.83 7.15 -24.94
CA ARG A 128 5.40 6.17 -24.00
C ARG A 128 5.00 6.50 -22.56
N LEU A 129 5.19 7.75 -22.13
CA LEU A 129 4.81 8.19 -20.80
C LEU A 129 3.30 7.99 -20.54
N ARG A 130 2.45 8.23 -21.54
CA ARG A 130 1.00 7.95 -21.43
C ARG A 130 0.74 6.49 -21.09
N GLU A 131 1.41 5.56 -21.78
CA GLU A 131 1.26 4.13 -21.53
C GLU A 131 1.81 3.71 -20.16
N ASP A 132 2.95 4.27 -19.76
CA ASP A 132 3.54 4.01 -18.45
C ASP A 132 2.58 4.50 -17.33
N LEU A 133 1.99 5.69 -17.47
CA LEU A 133 1.01 6.25 -16.53
C LEU A 133 -0.32 5.48 -16.47
N ARG A 134 -0.70 4.79 -17.56
CA ARG A 134 -1.89 3.91 -17.59
C ARG A 134 -1.66 2.64 -16.79
N LYS A 135 -0.47 2.06 -16.89
CA LYS A 135 -0.11 0.79 -16.24
C LYS A 135 0.29 0.97 -14.79
N ASP A 136 1.01 2.04 -14.47
CA ASP A 136 1.61 2.27 -13.17
C ASP A 136 0.88 3.38 -12.40
N GLN A 137 0.11 2.98 -11.39
CA GLN A 137 -0.57 3.89 -10.48
C GLN A 137 0.41 4.67 -9.60
N TYR A 138 1.52 4.06 -9.13
CA TYR A 138 2.49 4.73 -8.28
C TYR A 138 3.20 5.83 -9.04
N LEU A 139 3.65 5.57 -10.26
CA LEU A 139 4.26 6.57 -11.13
C LEU A 139 3.30 7.75 -11.35
N ARG A 140 2.02 7.45 -11.62
CA ARG A 140 1.00 8.46 -11.83
C ARG A 140 0.76 9.32 -10.58
N MET A 141 0.66 8.70 -9.41
CA MET A 141 0.50 9.42 -8.13
C MET A 141 1.74 10.25 -7.78
N ALA A 142 2.94 9.71 -7.98
CA ALA A 142 4.20 10.41 -7.73
C ALA A 142 4.33 11.65 -8.62
N LEU A 143 4.02 11.53 -9.91
CA LEU A 143 4.03 12.66 -10.84
C LEU A 143 2.94 13.68 -10.51
N ALA A 144 1.71 13.23 -10.21
CA ALA A 144 0.64 14.13 -9.81
C ALA A 144 1.04 14.95 -8.57
N ARG A 145 1.64 14.32 -7.55
CA ARG A 145 2.16 14.99 -6.36
C ARG A 145 3.26 16.01 -6.70
N LYS A 146 4.24 15.61 -7.52
CA LYS A 146 5.34 16.50 -7.94
C LYS A 146 4.85 17.71 -8.74
N LEU A 147 3.72 17.57 -9.43
CA LEU A 147 3.09 18.62 -10.23
C LEU A 147 2.01 19.39 -9.46
N ASP A 148 1.79 19.07 -8.19
CA ASP A 148 0.74 19.65 -7.34
C ASP A 148 -0.69 19.47 -7.90
N LEU A 149 -0.90 18.36 -8.62
CA LEU A 149 -2.19 17.93 -9.15
C LEU A 149 -2.90 17.06 -8.09
N GLY A 150 -3.39 17.72 -7.03
CA GLY A 150 -4.12 17.07 -5.94
C GLY A 150 -5.59 16.77 -6.27
N GLY A 151 -6.10 15.63 -5.81
CA GLY A 151 -7.53 15.32 -5.84
C GLY A 151 -8.30 15.97 -4.69
N LYS A 152 -9.63 16.02 -4.82
CA LYS A 152 -10.56 16.54 -3.81
C LYS A 152 -11.60 15.48 -3.46
N ILE A 153 -11.85 15.30 -2.16
CA ILE A 153 -12.86 14.38 -1.64
C ILE A 153 -14.15 15.15 -1.32
N GLN A 154 -15.30 14.56 -1.67
CA GLN A 154 -16.61 15.13 -1.36
C GLN A 154 -17.05 14.70 0.05
N LYS A 155 -17.29 15.68 0.93
CA LYS A 155 -17.79 15.44 2.29
C LYS A 155 -19.15 14.75 2.25
N GLY A 156 -19.36 13.75 3.12
CA GLY A 156 -20.63 13.03 3.25
C GLY A 156 -20.93 12.01 2.14
N LYS A 157 -20.06 11.83 1.15
CA LYS A 157 -20.20 10.78 0.13
C LYS A 157 -19.56 9.48 0.60
N VAL A 158 -20.12 8.36 0.12
CA VAL A 158 -19.66 7.00 0.42
C VAL A 158 -18.70 6.54 -0.66
N TYR A 159 -17.47 6.23 -0.27
CA TYR A 159 -16.46 5.63 -1.12
C TYR A 159 -16.41 4.14 -0.82
N ARG A 160 -16.65 3.28 -1.81
CA ARG A 160 -16.67 1.82 -1.64
C ARG A 160 -15.36 1.21 -2.06
N ALA A 161 -14.88 0.19 -1.34
CA ALA A 161 -13.69 -0.55 -1.70
C ALA A 161 -13.88 -1.18 -3.08
N ASN A 162 -12.91 -0.93 -3.97
CA ASN A 162 -12.92 -1.31 -5.37
C ASN A 162 -14.19 -0.92 -6.15
N GLY A 163 -15.03 -0.04 -5.62
CA GLY A 163 -16.29 0.43 -6.20
C GLY A 163 -17.50 -0.49 -6.01
N VAL A 164 -17.34 -1.69 -5.45
CA VAL A 164 -18.41 -2.72 -5.42
C VAL A 164 -18.58 -3.35 -4.03
N GLU A 165 -17.53 -3.37 -3.22
CA GLU A 165 -17.51 -4.13 -1.96
C GLU A 165 -18.39 -3.47 -0.87
N THR A 166 -18.71 -4.27 0.15
CA THR A 166 -19.45 -3.84 1.35
C THR A 166 -18.64 -2.84 2.18
N GLU A 167 -17.32 -3.01 2.17
CA GLU A 167 -16.39 -2.10 2.83
C GLU A 167 -16.44 -0.69 2.22
N ASN A 168 -16.50 0.32 3.08
CA ASN A 168 -16.61 1.70 2.65
C ASN A 168 -15.95 2.71 3.59
N ILE A 169 -15.62 3.89 3.04
CA ILE A 169 -15.11 5.04 3.78
C ILE A 169 -16.03 6.24 3.55
N VAL A 170 -16.36 6.95 4.63
CA VAL A 170 -17.12 8.21 4.60
C VAL A 170 -16.36 9.30 5.33
N LEU A 171 -16.23 10.47 4.72
CA LEU A 171 -15.69 11.67 5.36
C LEU A 171 -16.82 12.44 6.06
N LYS A 172 -16.85 12.42 7.40
CA LYS A 172 -17.81 13.18 8.23
C LYS A 172 -17.09 14.20 9.11
N LYS A 173 -17.46 15.48 9.02
CA LYS A 173 -16.99 16.56 9.92
C LYS A 173 -15.46 16.66 10.13
N ASN A 174 -14.65 16.14 9.19
CA ASN A 174 -13.17 16.05 9.21
C ASN A 174 -12.55 14.73 9.71
N THR A 175 -13.35 13.70 9.95
CA THR A 175 -12.89 12.35 10.29
C THR A 175 -13.27 11.36 9.20
N TYR A 176 -12.34 10.50 8.82
CA TYR A 176 -12.61 9.36 7.94
C TYR A 176 -13.13 8.20 8.79
N ILE A 177 -14.29 7.68 8.43
CA ILE A 177 -14.91 6.53 9.08
C ILE A 177 -14.92 5.39 8.07
N ARG A 178 -14.17 4.32 8.37
CA ARG A 178 -14.15 3.07 7.61
C ARG A 178 -15.14 2.11 8.23
N THR A 179 -16.02 1.54 7.41
CA THR A 179 -16.93 0.45 7.78
C THR A 179 -16.40 -0.81 7.11
N LEU A 180 -16.08 -1.83 7.90
CA LEU A 180 -15.57 -3.12 7.42
C LEU A 180 -16.73 -3.99 6.91
N ALA A 181 -16.41 -5.01 6.11
CA ALA A 181 -17.35 -6.06 5.78
C ALA A 181 -17.53 -6.97 7.01
N ASP A 182 -18.78 -7.17 7.42
CA ASP A 182 -19.17 -8.17 8.43
C ASP A 182 -19.18 -9.59 7.81
#